data_AF-A0A354BJY8-F1
#
_entry.id   AF-A0A354BJY8-F1
#
_cell.length_a   1.000
_cell.length_b   1.000
_cell.length_c   1.000
_cell.angle_alpha   90.00
_cell.angle_beta   90.00
_cell.angle_gamma   90.00
#
_symmetry.space_group_name_H-M   'P 1'
#
loop_
_entity.id
_entity.type
_entity.pdbx_description
1 polymer ?
#
loop_
_entity_poly.entity_id
_entity_poly.type
_entity_poly.pdbx_seq_one_letter_code
_entity_poly.pdbx_strand_id
1 'polypeptide(L)'
;MNFVLNLSFSDLLLLLPEIFLTCWLCVVITVDFVSPRLPKERLAYLSVGGLLATLGCLAWFDVNQVSGTLFGNMFVLDRMAIFFKIFILGSTVLVILASIEYVDRFT
;
A
#
# COMPACT_ATOMS: atom_id res chain seq x y z
N MET A 1 12.80 -9.51 31.18
CA MET A 1 11.65 -9.63 30.26
C MET A 1 12.18 -10.16 28.94
N ASN A 2 11.93 -11.43 28.61
CA ASN A 2 12.31 -12.00 27.32
C ASN A 2 11.21 -11.66 26.31
N PHE A 3 11.47 -10.71 25.42
CA PHE A 3 10.60 -10.42 24.28
C PHE A 3 10.80 -11.53 23.25
N VAL A 4 9.98 -12.59 23.33
CA VAL A 4 9.97 -13.65 22.32
C VAL A 4 9.13 -13.14 21.15
N LEU A 5 9.82 -12.60 20.14
CA LEU A 5 9.22 -12.24 18.86
C LEU A 5 8.99 -13.52 18.06
N ASN A 6 7.81 -14.13 18.20
CA ASN A 6 7.39 -15.20 17.31
C ASN A 6 7.13 -14.59 15.92
N LEU A 7 8.11 -14.72 15.03
CA LEU A 7 8.01 -14.35 13.63
C LEU A 7 7.70 -15.61 12.82
N SER A 8 6.43 -16.03 12.79
CA SER A 8 6.01 -17.06 11.85
C SER A 8 5.81 -16.46 10.46
N PHE A 9 6.21 -17.18 9.41
CA PHE A 9 5.93 -16.77 8.02
C PHE A 9 4.42 -16.58 7.77
N SER A 10 3.58 -17.35 8.47
CA SER A 10 2.12 -17.21 8.42
C SER A 10 1.64 -15.88 9.01
N ASP A 11 2.33 -15.36 10.02
CA ASP A 11 1.99 -14.07 10.64
C ASP A 11 2.40 -12.93 9.71
N LEU A 12 3.55 -13.05 9.03
CA LEU A 12 4.01 -12.06 8.05
C LEU A 12 3.04 -11.90 6.87
N LEU A 13 2.25 -12.93 6.54
CA LEU A 13 1.19 -12.85 5.53
C LEU A 13 0.11 -11.83 5.88
N LEU A 14 -0.12 -11.52 7.15
CA LEU A 14 -1.05 -10.45 7.60
C LEU A 14 -0.56 -9.06 7.18
N LEU A 15 0.76 -8.91 7.03
CA LEU A 15 1.44 -7.67 6.65
C LEU A 15 1.75 -7.63 5.14
N LEU A 16 1.38 -8.68 4.38
CA LEU A 16 1.60 -8.78 2.94
C LEU A 16 1.19 -7.53 2.15
N PRO A 17 -0.03 -6.96 2.32
CA PRO A 17 -0.42 -5.77 1.55
C PRO A 17 0.47 -4.56 1.82
N GLU A 18 0.98 -4.42 3.04
CA GLU A 18 1.86 -3.31 3.44
C GLU A 18 3.28 -3.49 2.90
N ILE A 19 3.81 -4.72 2.96
CA ILE A 19 5.10 -5.06 2.35
C ILE A 19 5.05 -4.81 0.84
N PHE A 20 3.97 -5.25 0.19
CA PHE A 20 3.78 -5.06 -1.24
C PHE A 20 3.70 -3.57 -1.61
N LEU A 21 2.92 -2.78 -0.86
CA LEU A 21 2.82 -1.33 -1.08
C LEU A 21 4.17 -0.63 -0.91
N THR A 22 4.92 -0.98 0.14
CA THR A 22 6.24 -0.40 0.42
C THR A 22 7.24 -0.77 -0.67
N CYS A 23 7.23 -2.03 -1.12
CA CYS A 23 8.06 -2.49 -2.23
C CYS A 23 7.72 -1.74 -3.52
N TRP A 24 6.44 -1.55 -3.81
CA TRP A 24 6.00 -0.79 -4.98
C TRP A 24 6.45 0.67 -4.92
N LEU A 25 6.38 1.30 -3.75
CA LEU A 25 6.90 2.65 -3.53
C LEU A 25 8.40 2.72 -3.84
N CYS A 26 9.20 1.76 -3.36
CA CYS A 26 10.64 1.69 -3.67
C CYS A 26 10.88 1.55 -5.18
N VAL A 27 10.08 0.74 -5.89
CA VAL A 27 10.17 0.59 -7.35
C VAL A 27 9.86 1.92 -8.05
N VAL A 28 8.76 2.60 -7.67
CA VAL A 28 8.38 3.91 -8.24
C VAL A 28 9.50 4.93 -8.06
N ILE A 29 10.08 5.04 -6.87
CA ILE A 29 11.19 5.95 -6.58
C ILE A 29 12.43 5.59 -7.42
N THR A 30 12.72 4.31 -7.57
CA THR A 30 13.87 3.85 -8.36
C THR A 30 13.67 4.20 -9.85
N VAL A 31 12.46 4.02 -10.38
CA VAL A 31 12.12 4.37 -11.76
C VAL A 31 12.20 5.88 -11.99
N ASP A 32 11.72 6.68 -11.04
CA ASP A 32 11.84 8.15 -11.07
C ASP A 32 13.31 8.59 -11.14
N PHE A 33 14.17 7.99 -10.32
CA PHE A 33 15.61 8.29 -10.30
C PHE A 33 16.34 7.89 -11.59
N VAL A 34 15.99 6.74 -12.17
CA VAL A 34 16.65 6.22 -13.39
C VAL A 34 16.22 6.99 -14.65
N SER A 35 15.02 7.56 -14.67
CA SER A 35 14.46 8.20 -15.86
C SER A 35 13.92 9.61 -15.60
N PRO A 36 14.80 10.62 -15.42
CA PRO A 36 14.41 12.03 -15.27
C PRO A 36 13.76 12.66 -16.52
N ARG A 37 13.60 11.90 -17.62
CA ARG A 37 13.04 12.37 -18.91
C ARG A 37 11.67 11.76 -19.24
N LEU A 38 11.09 10.95 -18.36
CA LEU A 38 9.76 10.41 -18.59
C LEU A 38 8.70 11.49 -18.32
N PRO A 39 7.62 11.54 -19.13
CA PRO A 39 6.49 12.43 -18.85
C PRO A 39 5.91 12.08 -17.48
N LYS A 40 5.75 13.09 -16.62
CA LYS A 40 5.28 12.98 -15.23
C LYS A 40 3.95 12.22 -15.13
N GLU A 41 3.10 12.31 -16.16
CA GLU A 41 1.85 11.56 -16.27
C GLU A 41 2.04 10.04 -16.22
N ARG A 42 3.03 9.48 -16.94
CA ARG A 42 3.23 8.02 -16.98
C ARG A 42 3.72 7.45 -15.64
N LEU A 43 4.53 8.20 -14.91
CA LEU A 43 4.96 7.84 -13.55
C LEU A 43 3.79 7.88 -12.57
N ALA A 44 2.89 8.84 -12.73
CA ALA A 44 1.70 8.96 -11.92
C ALA A 44 0.71 7.81 -12.19
N TYR A 45 0.47 7.44 -13.45
CA TYR A 45 -0.34 6.25 -13.79
C TYR A 45 0.26 4.94 -13.24
N LEU A 46 1.59 4.79 -13.23
CA LEU A 46 2.28 3.63 -12.64
C LEU A 46 2.04 3.54 -11.12
N SER A 47 2.05 4.70 -10.45
CA SER A 47 1.82 4.80 -9.01
C SER A 47 0.36 4.47 -8.65
N VAL A 48 -0.59 5.01 -9.42
CA VAL A 48 -2.02 4.69 -9.28
C VAL A 48 -2.29 3.20 -9.52
N GLY A 49 -1.63 2.60 -10.52
CA GLY A 49 -1.73 1.15 -10.78
C GLY A 49 -1.29 0.30 -9.59
N GLY A 50 -0.17 0.67 -8.95
CA GLY A 50 0.30 0.02 -7.72
C GLY A 50 -0.66 0.17 -6.56
N LEU A 51 -1.19 1.37 -6.35
CA LEU A 51 -2.20 1.59 -5.31
C LEU A 51 -3.47 0.77 -5.56
N LEU A 52 -3.96 0.70 -6.80
CA LEU A 52 -5.13 -0.12 -7.13
C LEU A 52 -4.86 -1.62 -6.94
N ALA A 53 -3.66 -2.11 -7.27
CA ALA A 53 -3.27 -3.48 -7.00
C ALA A 53 -3.22 -3.77 -5.49
N THR A 54 -2.70 -2.84 -4.68
CA THR A 54 -2.72 -2.97 -3.21
C THR A 54 -4.14 -2.97 -2.66
N LEU A 55 -5.02 -2.11 -3.18
CA LEU A 55 -6.44 -2.07 -2.80
C LEU A 55 -7.15 -3.39 -3.13
N GLY A 56 -6.89 -3.95 -4.31
CA GLY A 56 -7.42 -5.26 -4.70
C GLY A 56 -6.94 -6.38 -3.78
N CYS A 57 -5.65 -6.36 -3.39
CA CYS A 57 -5.09 -7.31 -2.44
C CYS A 57 -5.72 -7.17 -1.04
N LEU A 58 -5.95 -5.94 -0.56
CA LEU A 58 -6.62 -5.69 0.71
C LEU A 58 -8.10 -6.12 0.68
N ALA A 59 -8.81 -5.85 -0.41
CA ALA A 59 -10.20 -6.28 -0.59
C ALA A 59 -10.33 -7.82 -0.60
N TRP A 60 -9.38 -8.51 -1.23
CA TRP A 60 -9.28 -9.97 -1.15
C TRP A 60 -9.04 -10.44 0.29
N PHE A 61 -8.21 -9.74 1.05
CA PHE A 61 -7.93 -10.06 2.45
C PHE A 61 -9.18 -9.90 3.34
N ASP A 62 -9.99 -8.86 3.08
CA ASP A 62 -11.27 -8.63 3.77
C ASP A 62 -12.28 -9.77 3.53
N VAL A 63 -12.40 -10.23 2.28
CA VAL A 63 -13.31 -11.32 1.89
C VAL A 63 -12.93 -12.65 2.55
N ASN A 64 -11.64 -12.91 2.75
CA ASN A 64 -11.16 -14.14 3.38
C ASN A 64 -11.19 -14.11 4.92
N GLN A 65 -11.69 -13.02 5.53
CA GLN A 65 -11.85 -12.87 6.99
C GLN A 65 -10.58 -13.23 7.77
N VAL A 66 -9.43 -12.82 7.25
CA VAL A 66 -8.16 -13.11 7.91
C VAL A 66 -8.01 -12.16 9.10
N SER A 67 -8.17 -12.71 10.31
CA SER A 67 -7.97 -11.99 11.57
C SER A 67 -6.77 -12.59 12.29
N GLY A 68 -5.85 -11.73 12.72
CA GLY A 68 -4.61 -12.16 13.32
C GLY A 68 -3.94 -11.08 14.15
N THR A 69 -3.15 -11.51 15.12
CA THR A 69 -2.35 -10.63 15.96
C THR A 69 -0.88 -10.93 15.70
N LEU A 70 -0.09 -9.88 15.51
CA LEU A 70 1.32 -9.93 15.18
C LEU A 70 2.12 -9.23 16.29
N PHE A 71 3.39 -9.60 16.42
CA PHE A 71 4.33 -8.97 17.34
C PHE A 71 3.81 -8.89 18.80
N GLY A 72 3.24 -9.98 19.31
CA GLY A 72 2.74 -10.01 20.69
C GLY A 72 1.67 -8.97 20.99
N ASN A 73 0.63 -8.89 20.14
CA ASN A 73 -0.46 -7.89 20.19
C ASN A 73 -0.07 -6.44 19.86
N MET A 74 1.12 -6.17 19.34
CA MET A 74 1.46 -4.82 18.87
C MET A 74 0.77 -4.46 17.55
N PHE A 75 0.47 -5.46 16.72
CA PHE A 75 -0.26 -5.26 15.47
C PHE A 75 -1.48 -6.17 15.47
N VAL A 76 -2.66 -5.57 15.41
CA VAL A 76 -3.93 -6.29 15.41
C VAL A 76 -4.63 -6.00 14.09
N LEU A 77 -4.84 -7.05 13.30
CA LEU A 77 -5.62 -6.97 12.07
C LEU A 77 -7.04 -7.45 12.35
N ASP A 78 -7.94 -6.48 12.50
CA ASP A 78 -9.38 -6.69 12.66
C ASP A 78 -10.15 -6.04 11.50
N ARG A 79 -11.43 -6.37 11.31
CA ARG A 79 -12.30 -5.80 10.27
C ARG A 79 -12.31 -4.27 10.29
N MET A 80 -12.30 -3.66 11.47
CA MET A 80 -12.20 -2.20 11.58
C MET A 80 -10.88 -1.67 11.01
N ALA A 81 -9.75 -2.33 11.29
CA ALA A 81 -8.45 -1.93 10.78
C ALA A 81 -8.38 -2.08 9.24
N ILE A 82 -8.95 -3.16 8.69
CA ILE A 82 -9.02 -3.38 7.24
C ILE A 82 -9.86 -2.28 6.57
N PHE A 83 -11.02 -1.93 7.14
CA PHE A 83 -11.86 -0.85 6.63
C PHE A 83 -11.11 0.49 6.56
N PHE A 84 -10.42 0.88 7.64
CA PHE A 84 -9.65 2.12 7.65
C PHE A 84 -8.51 2.11 6.62
N LYS A 85 -7.83 0.98 6.44
CA LYS A 85 -6.78 0.85 5.42
C LYS A 85 -7.32 1.05 4.01
N ILE A 86 -8.47 0.44 3.69
CA ILE A 86 -9.14 0.63 2.40
C ILE A 86 -9.54 2.10 2.21
N PHE A 87 -10.11 2.73 3.24
CA PHE A 87 -10.51 4.14 3.19
C PHE A 87 -9.33 5.08 2.94
N ILE A 88 -8.22 4.91 3.67
CA ILE A 88 -7.01 5.72 3.50
C ILE A 88 -6.41 5.52 2.11
N LEU A 89 -6.33 4.28 1.62
CA LEU A 89 -5.82 4.00 0.28
C LEU A 89 -6.72 4.60 -0.81
N GLY A 90 -8.04 4.47 -0.67
CA GLY A 90 -8.99 5.08 -1.59
C GLY A 90 -8.86 6.60 -1.64
N SER A 91 -8.72 7.25 -0.48
CA SER A 91 -8.45 8.69 -0.41
C SER A 91 -7.12 9.06 -1.06
N THR A 92 -6.07 8.27 -0.85
CA THR A 92 -4.75 8.51 -1.46
C THR A 92 -4.82 8.44 -2.98
N VAL A 93 -5.56 7.48 -3.56
CA VAL A 93 -5.78 7.40 -5.01
C VAL A 93 -6.45 8.67 -5.54
N LEU A 94 -7.51 9.15 -4.87
CA LEU A 94 -8.20 10.38 -5.27
C LEU A 94 -7.28 11.60 -5.22
N VAL A 95 -6.46 11.72 -4.17
CA VAL A 95 -5.48 12.81 -4.03
C VAL A 95 -4.45 12.76 -5.16
N ILE A 96 -3.96 11.57 -5.52
CA ILE A 96 -3.00 11.43 -6.63
C ILE A 96 -3.65 11.84 -7.96
N LEU A 97 -4.87 11.39 -8.24
CA LEU A 97 -5.59 11.79 -9.46
C LEU A 97 -5.80 13.30 -9.54
N ALA A 98 -6.23 13.92 -8.45
CA ALA A 98 -6.38 15.38 -8.38
C ALA A 98 -5.03 16.11 -8.57
N SER A 99 -3.94 15.54 -8.05
CA SER A 99 -2.60 16.11 -8.22
C SER A 99 -2.11 16.03 -9.66
N ILE A 100 -2.47 14.98 -10.42
CA ILE A 100 -2.09 14.87 -11.84
C ILE A 100 -2.76 15.99 -12.64
N GLU A 101 -4.08 16.17 -12.48
CA GLU A 101 -4.84 17.22 -13.17
C GLU A 101 -4.34 18.62 -12.79
N TYR A 102 -3.95 18.82 -11.53
CA TYR A 102 -3.32 20.07 -11.10
C TYR A 102 -1.98 20.29 -11.80
N VAL A 103 -1.08 19.30 -11.81
CA VAL A 103 0.27 19.43 -12.40
C VAL A 103 0.22 19.62 -13.92
N ASP A 104 -0.70 18.95 -14.60
CA ASP A 104 -0.91 19.10 -16.06
C ASP A 104 -1.36 20.51 -16.42
N ARG A 105 -2.21 21.13 -15.59
CA ARG A 105 -2.67 22.52 -15.80
C ARG A 105 -1.55 23.58 -15.73
N PHE A 106 -0.41 23.30 -15.08
CA PHE A 106 0.71 24.25 -14.93
C PHE A 106 1.90 23.98 -15.86
N THR A 107 1.87 22.94 -16.70
CA THR A 107 2.92 22.63 -17.69
C THR A 107 2.51 23.08 -19.08
#